data_AF-A0A7X6FR23-F1
#
_entry.id   AF-A0A7X6FR23-F1
#
_cell.length_a   1.000
_cell.length_b   1.000
_cell.length_c   1.000
_cell.angle_alpha   90.00
_cell.angle_beta   90.00
_cell.angle_gamma   90.00
#
_symmetry.space_group_name_H-M   'P 1'
#
loop_
_entity.id
_entity.type
_entity.pdbx_description
1 polymer ?
#
loop_
_entity_poly.entity_id
_entity_poly.type
_entity_poly.pdbx_seq_one_letter_code
_entity_poly.pdbx_strand_id
1 'polypeptide(L)'
;MTTFETDAPGSGHVVIPLTRLTAFLAAATGPTLTIRKAKEAGAVALTAGRLNASIVPLSVSDLPDIFDLKGLKPVRAFDFGEGVLTHLLDFVAPCISTEETRYYLNGVCLELLDGEVLGVATDGHRLATRSFKTVAPLEAWDRNPIIPRDTISAVRKLAAKAEGRIEFSRRTRTPPHSSF
;
A
#
# COMPACT_ATOMS: atom_id res chain seq x y z
N MET A 1 -6.58 4.03 0.92
CA MET A 1 -7.29 4.44 2.15
C MET A 1 -8.53 3.57 2.24
N THR A 2 -8.55 2.59 3.16
CA THR A 2 -9.75 1.76 3.38
C THR A 2 -10.78 2.67 4.03
N THR A 3 -11.83 3.00 3.29
CA THR A 3 -12.92 3.85 3.78
C THR A 3 -13.93 2.92 4.43
N PHE A 4 -14.18 3.12 5.72
CA PHE A 4 -15.24 2.43 6.44
C PHE A 4 -16.47 3.34 6.45
N GLU A 5 -17.67 2.78 6.28
CA GLU A 5 -18.89 3.55 6.48
C GLU A 5 -18.97 4.01 7.94
N THR A 6 -19.12 5.32 8.13
CA THR A 6 -19.19 5.96 9.44
C THR A 6 -20.58 6.54 9.63
N ASP A 7 -21.29 6.04 10.63
CA ASP A 7 -22.66 6.48 10.98
C ASP A 7 -22.65 7.63 12.01
N ALA A 8 -21.58 8.45 12.03
CA ALA A 8 -21.39 9.53 13.00
C ALA A 8 -21.27 10.91 12.31
N PRO A 9 -21.93 11.95 12.83
CA PRO A 9 -21.74 13.31 12.33
C PRO A 9 -20.36 13.85 12.74
N GLY A 10 -19.62 14.39 11.77
CA GLY A 10 -18.34 15.09 11.98
C GLY A 10 -17.11 14.36 11.46
N SER A 11 -15.93 14.90 11.77
CA SER A 11 -14.63 14.34 11.38
C SER A 11 -13.67 14.29 12.56
N GLY A 12 -12.87 13.24 12.67
CA GLY A 12 -11.84 13.11 13.69
C GLY A 12 -10.74 12.14 13.27
N HIS A 13 -9.62 12.18 13.99
CA HIS A 13 -8.48 11.28 13.77
C HIS A 13 -8.16 10.57 15.09
N VAL A 14 -7.80 9.29 15.01
CA VAL A 14 -7.34 8.48 16.14
C VAL A 14 -6.22 7.57 15.66
N VAL A 15 -5.16 7.43 16.46
CA VAL A 15 -4.05 6.54 16.16
C VAL A 15 -4.06 5.41 17.18
N ILE A 16 -4.41 4.20 16.73
CA ILE A 16 -4.46 3.01 17.57
C ILE A 16 -3.32 2.07 17.16
N PRO A 17 -2.47 1.60 18.09
CA PRO A 17 -1.44 0.61 17.77
C PRO A 17 -2.03 -0.62 17.09
N LEU A 18 -1.44 -1.04 15.96
CA LEU A 18 -1.95 -2.16 15.16
C LEU A 18 -2.08 -3.45 15.98
N THR A 19 -1.10 -3.77 16.82
CA THR A 19 -1.14 -4.97 17.67
C THR A 19 -2.33 -4.97 18.63
N ARG A 20 -2.69 -3.82 19.20
CA ARG A 20 -3.85 -3.69 20.09
C ARG A 20 -5.16 -3.81 19.32
N LEU A 21 -5.25 -3.15 18.16
CA LEU A 21 -6.45 -3.21 17.31
C LEU A 21 -6.67 -4.64 16.79
N THR A 22 -5.64 -5.31 16.28
CA THR A 22 -5.73 -6.69 15.77
C THR A 22 -6.09 -7.66 16.90
N ALA A 23 -5.48 -7.54 18.08
CA ALA A 23 -5.83 -8.38 19.22
C ALA A 23 -7.30 -8.20 19.64
N PHE A 24 -7.80 -6.95 19.65
CA PHE A 24 -9.21 -6.67 19.92
C PHE A 24 -10.13 -7.28 18.86
N LEU A 25 -9.82 -7.07 17.58
CA LEU A 25 -10.62 -7.58 16.46
C LEU A 25 -10.64 -9.11 16.41
N ALA A 26 -9.53 -9.78 16.74
CA ALA A 26 -9.46 -11.23 16.80
C ALA A 26 -10.35 -11.83 17.89
N ALA A 27 -10.61 -11.09 18.97
CA ALA A 27 -11.49 -11.51 20.07
C ALA A 27 -12.94 -10.99 19.91
N ALA A 28 -13.19 -10.12 18.93
CA ALA A 28 -14.49 -9.51 18.72
C ALA A 28 -15.52 -10.55 18.25
N THR A 29 -16.77 -10.37 18.70
CA THR A 29 -17.89 -11.29 18.37
C THR A 29 -18.97 -10.62 17.52
N GLY A 30 -18.90 -9.30 17.35
CA GLY A 30 -19.85 -8.52 16.55
C GLY A 30 -19.28 -8.12 15.19
N PRO A 31 -20.14 -7.92 14.18
CA PRO A 31 -19.72 -7.55 12.83
C PRO A 31 -19.28 -6.08 12.70
N THR A 32 -19.62 -5.25 13.70
CA THR A 32 -19.39 -3.80 13.67
C THR A 32 -18.45 -3.38 14.79
N LEU A 33 -17.36 -2.70 14.44
CA LEU A 33 -16.50 -1.99 15.37
C LEU A 33 -17.03 -0.56 15.57
N THR A 34 -17.36 -0.22 16.81
CA THR A 34 -17.66 1.15 17.22
C THR A 34 -16.48 1.76 17.97
N ILE A 35 -16.06 2.95 17.57
CA ILE A 35 -14.98 3.72 18.23
C ILE A 35 -15.57 5.02 18.78
N ARG A 36 -15.40 5.29 20.07
CA ARG A 36 -15.92 6.50 20.74
C ARG A 36 -14.87 7.11 21.67
N LYS A 37 -15.04 8.38 22.05
CA LYS A 37 -14.31 8.93 23.21
C LYS A 37 -14.71 8.14 24.45
N ALA A 38 -13.73 7.71 25.25
CA ALA A 38 -14.00 7.04 26.51
C ALA A 38 -14.49 8.06 27.56
N LYS A 39 -15.05 7.54 28.66
CA LYS A 39 -15.35 8.36 29.85
C LYS A 39 -14.07 8.82 30.56
N GLU A 40 -13.03 8.00 30.48
CA GLU A 40 -11.69 8.34 30.96
C GLU A 40 -11.03 9.36 30.04
N ALA A 41 -10.43 10.39 30.63
CA ALA A 41 -9.79 11.46 29.89
C ALA A 41 -8.62 10.91 29.05
N GLY A 42 -8.60 11.25 27.76
CA GLY A 42 -7.51 10.86 26.85
C GLY A 42 -7.61 9.43 26.29
N ALA A 43 -8.63 8.65 26.63
CA ALA A 43 -8.81 7.30 26.08
C ALA A 43 -9.92 7.22 25.02
N VAL A 44 -9.87 6.16 24.21
CA VAL A 44 -10.92 5.76 23.25
C VAL A 44 -11.53 4.42 23.64
N ALA A 45 -12.85 4.33 23.55
CA ALA A 45 -13.61 3.11 23.78
C ALA A 45 -13.81 2.38 22.45
N LEU A 46 -13.42 1.10 22.41
CA LEU A 46 -13.71 0.17 21.33
C LEU A 46 -14.81 -0.79 21.76
N THR A 47 -15.84 -0.95 20.93
CA THR A 47 -16.93 -1.90 21.16
C THR A 47 -17.18 -2.73 19.91
N ALA A 48 -17.22 -4.05 20.05
CA ALA A 48 -17.63 -4.97 18.98
C ALA A 48 -18.41 -6.15 19.56
N GLY A 49 -19.72 -6.15 19.34
CA GLY A 49 -20.63 -7.11 20.01
C GLY A 49 -20.63 -6.89 21.52
N ARG A 50 -20.26 -7.92 22.29
CA ARG A 50 -20.19 -7.86 23.77
C ARG A 50 -18.82 -7.39 24.28
N LEU A 51 -17.82 -7.34 23.41
CA LEU A 51 -16.46 -6.96 23.77
C LEU A 51 -16.34 -5.44 23.86
N ASN A 52 -15.78 -4.97 24.98
CA ASN A 52 -15.51 -3.56 25.21
C ASN A 52 -14.06 -3.41 25.70
N ALA A 53 -13.34 -2.42 25.19
CA ALA A 53 -12.00 -2.07 25.64
C ALA A 53 -11.81 -0.56 25.69
N SER A 54 -11.01 -0.08 26.65
CA SER A 54 -10.51 1.31 26.69
C SER A 54 -9.04 1.30 26.29
N ILE A 55 -8.65 2.14 25.33
CA ILE A 55 -7.28 2.24 24.83
C ILE A 55 -6.85 3.70 24.85
N VAL A 56 -5.64 3.97 25.35
CA VAL A 56 -4.98 5.26 25.18
C VAL A 56 -4.41 5.32 23.75
N PRO A 57 -4.90 6.21 22.87
CA PRO A 57 -4.39 6.36 21.52
C PRO A 57 -3.03 7.09 21.53
N LEU A 58 -2.29 6.98 20.43
CA LEU A 58 -1.11 7.81 20.20
C LEU A 58 -1.54 9.18 19.65
N SER A 59 -0.67 10.18 19.81
CA SER A 59 -0.94 11.50 19.23
C SER A 59 -0.85 11.44 17.71
N VAL A 60 -1.79 12.12 17.05
CA VAL A 60 -1.76 12.29 15.58
C VAL A 60 -0.54 13.10 15.15
N SER A 61 -0.06 14.02 16.00
CA SER A 61 1.15 14.81 15.74
C SER A 61 2.43 13.98 15.69
N ASP A 62 2.42 12.77 16.24
CA ASP A 62 3.59 11.90 16.30
C ASP A 62 3.70 11.03 15.04
N LEU A 63 2.68 11.05 14.16
CA LEU A 63 2.74 10.34 12.89
C LEU A 63 3.71 11.04 11.93
N PRO A 64 4.60 10.29 11.27
CA PRO A 64 5.50 10.88 10.28
C PRO A 64 4.72 11.38 9.06
N ASP A 65 5.19 12.49 8.49
CA ASP A 65 4.58 13.14 7.31
C ASP A 65 4.52 12.25 6.06
N ILE A 66 5.16 11.07 6.07
CA ILE A 66 5.11 10.10 4.97
C ILE A 66 3.68 9.62 4.67
N PHE A 67 2.76 9.76 5.62
CA PHE A 67 1.35 9.39 5.45
C PHE A 67 0.50 10.50 4.85
N ASP A 68 1.01 11.73 4.73
CA ASP A 68 0.31 12.77 4.01
C ASP A 68 0.52 12.62 2.50
N LEU A 69 -0.49 12.06 1.84
CA LEU A 69 -0.56 11.89 0.39
C LEU A 69 -1.29 13.05 -0.30
N LYS A 70 -1.71 14.09 0.44
CA LYS A 70 -2.46 15.21 -0.13
C LYS A 70 -1.62 15.94 -1.18
N GLY A 71 -2.27 16.27 -2.29
CA GLY A 71 -1.65 17.01 -3.40
C GLY A 71 -0.70 16.18 -4.28
N LEU A 72 -0.48 14.90 -3.98
CA LEU A 72 0.23 14.01 -4.90
C LEU A 72 -0.64 13.73 -6.11
N LYS A 73 -0.10 14.02 -7.29
CA LYS A 73 -0.74 13.69 -8.57
C LYS A 73 -0.11 12.42 -9.13
N PRO A 74 -0.92 11.50 -9.70
CA PRO A 74 -0.39 10.36 -10.44
C PRO A 74 0.53 10.84 -11.56
N VAL A 75 1.75 10.29 -11.61
CA VAL A 75 2.71 10.49 -12.70
C VAL A 75 2.52 9.43 -13.80
N ARG A 76 2.04 8.24 -13.44
CA ARG A 76 1.63 7.19 -14.37
C ARG A 76 0.48 6.41 -13.77
N ALA A 77 -0.31 5.80 -14.64
CA ALA A 77 -1.34 4.87 -14.25
C ALA A 77 -1.59 3.86 -15.36
N PHE A 78 -2.12 2.70 -14.99
CA PHE A 78 -2.66 1.73 -15.94
C PHE A 78 -3.79 0.94 -15.30
N ASP A 79 -4.71 0.50 -16.14
CA ASP A 79 -5.81 -0.39 -15.75
C ASP A 79 -5.43 -1.85 -15.97
N PHE A 80 -5.99 -2.75 -15.17
CA PHE A 80 -5.78 -4.18 -15.24
C PHE A 80 -7.09 -4.93 -14.99
N GLY A 81 -7.30 -6.01 -15.75
CA GLY A 81 -8.43 -6.92 -15.54
C GLY A 81 -8.22 -7.83 -14.33
N GLU A 82 -9.27 -8.56 -13.95
CA GLU A 82 -9.25 -9.44 -12.79
C GLU A 82 -8.08 -10.44 -12.85
N GLY A 83 -7.25 -10.44 -11.80
CA GLY A 83 -6.13 -11.38 -11.65
C GLY A 83 -4.94 -11.16 -12.59
N VAL A 84 -5.04 -10.26 -13.57
CA VAL A 84 -3.98 -9.97 -14.56
C VAL A 84 -2.70 -9.50 -13.86
N LEU A 85 -2.82 -8.51 -13.00
CA LEU A 85 -1.68 -7.97 -12.25
C LEU A 85 -1.07 -9.03 -11.33
N THR A 86 -1.89 -9.76 -10.58
CA THR A 86 -1.44 -10.81 -9.66
C THR A 86 -0.69 -11.90 -10.42
N HIS A 87 -1.17 -12.31 -11.59
CA HIS A 87 -0.53 -13.32 -12.41
C HIS A 87 0.81 -12.86 -13.02
N LEU A 88 0.95 -11.58 -13.35
CA LEU A 88 2.23 -10.98 -13.72
C LEU A 88 3.20 -11.06 -12.53
N LEU A 89 2.77 -10.57 -11.36
CA LEU A 89 3.62 -10.51 -10.16
C LEU A 89 4.00 -11.90 -9.64
N ASP A 90 3.08 -12.86 -9.65
CA ASP A 90 3.30 -14.25 -9.24
C ASP A 90 4.35 -14.95 -10.09
N PHE A 91 4.43 -14.58 -11.38
CA PHE A 91 5.39 -15.17 -12.32
C PHE A 91 6.80 -14.62 -12.11
N VAL A 92 6.94 -13.31 -11.92
CA VAL A 92 8.25 -12.65 -11.86
C VAL A 92 8.83 -12.63 -10.44
N ALA A 93 8.00 -12.47 -9.41
CA ALA A 93 8.47 -12.29 -8.03
C ALA A 93 9.37 -13.41 -7.47
N PRO A 94 9.22 -14.70 -7.85
CA PRO A 94 10.15 -15.75 -7.43
C PRO A 94 11.60 -15.51 -7.87
N CYS A 95 11.83 -14.69 -8.90
CA CYS A 95 13.18 -14.36 -9.38
C CYS A 95 13.76 -13.10 -8.73
N ILE A 96 13.16 -12.52 -7.69
CA ILE A 96 13.74 -11.35 -6.98
C ILE A 96 14.93 -11.79 -6.11
N SER A 97 16.08 -11.12 -6.21
CA SER A 97 17.26 -11.43 -5.40
C SER A 97 17.00 -11.30 -3.90
N THR A 98 17.41 -12.29 -3.10
CA THR A 98 17.39 -12.23 -1.62
C THR A 98 18.64 -11.58 -1.03
N GLU A 99 19.59 -11.16 -1.85
CA GLU A 99 20.84 -10.55 -1.40
C GLU A 99 20.64 -9.05 -1.11
N GLU A 100 20.82 -8.65 0.15
CA GLU A 100 20.57 -7.27 0.58
C GLU A 100 21.53 -6.24 -0.04
N THR A 101 22.73 -6.67 -0.46
CA THR A 101 23.77 -5.80 -1.04
C THR A 101 23.49 -5.43 -2.49
N ARG A 102 22.64 -6.18 -3.20
CA ARG A 102 22.25 -5.93 -4.60
C ARG A 102 20.87 -5.29 -4.64
N TYR A 103 20.72 -4.14 -4.00
CA TYR A 103 19.43 -3.46 -3.82
C TYR A 103 18.62 -3.23 -5.11
N TYR A 104 19.30 -3.07 -6.26
CA TYR A 104 18.65 -2.91 -7.56
C TYR A 104 17.99 -4.20 -8.09
N LEU A 105 18.23 -5.35 -7.44
CA LEU A 105 17.56 -6.63 -7.72
C LEU A 105 16.53 -7.02 -6.65
N ASN A 106 16.33 -6.18 -5.62
CA ASN A 106 15.45 -6.48 -4.48
C ASN A 106 13.98 -6.10 -4.74
N GLY A 107 13.54 -6.22 -5.98
CA GLY A 107 12.18 -5.91 -6.40
C GLY A 107 11.86 -6.37 -7.81
N VAL A 108 10.68 -5.97 -8.27
CA VAL A 108 10.24 -6.15 -9.66
C VAL A 108 10.40 -4.81 -10.37
N CYS A 109 11.16 -4.79 -11.46
CA CYS A 109 11.19 -3.67 -12.38
C CYS A 109 9.89 -3.65 -13.19
N LEU A 110 9.18 -2.53 -13.22
CA LEU A 110 8.01 -2.32 -14.06
C LEU A 110 8.35 -1.38 -15.21
N GLU A 111 8.14 -1.84 -16.43
CA GLU A 111 8.30 -1.07 -17.65
C GLU A 111 6.94 -0.87 -18.31
N LEU A 112 6.70 0.35 -18.81
CA LEU A 112 5.50 0.67 -19.60
C LEU A 112 5.94 0.84 -21.04
N LEU A 113 5.40 -0.02 -21.90
CA LEU A 113 5.58 -0.02 -23.34
C LEU A 113 4.28 0.47 -24.01
N ASP A 114 4.33 0.70 -25.31
CA ASP A 114 3.13 1.08 -26.06
C ASP A 114 2.07 -0.05 -26.03
N GLY A 115 1.03 0.15 -25.23
CA GLY A 115 -0.07 -0.80 -25.06
C GLY A 115 0.27 -2.02 -24.19
N GLU A 116 1.35 -2.00 -23.40
CA GLU A 116 1.80 -3.15 -22.62
C GLU A 116 2.50 -2.75 -21.32
N VAL A 117 2.26 -3.52 -20.24
CA VAL A 117 3.01 -3.43 -18.99
C VAL A 117 3.90 -4.67 -18.87
N LEU A 118 5.20 -4.48 -18.69
CA LEU A 118 6.18 -5.54 -18.54
C LEU A 118 6.75 -5.55 -17.11
N GLY A 119 6.65 -6.69 -16.44
CA GLY A 119 7.34 -6.97 -15.19
C GLY A 119 8.61 -7.76 -15.43
N VAL A 120 9.69 -7.37 -14.75
CA VAL A 120 11.00 -8.03 -14.84
C VAL A 120 11.58 -8.23 -13.44
N ALA A 121 12.10 -9.42 -13.16
CA ALA A 121 12.86 -9.70 -11.95
C ALA A 121 14.01 -10.68 -12.23
N THR A 122 15.12 -10.51 -11.52
CA THR A 122 16.27 -11.41 -11.59
C THR A 122 17.04 -11.43 -10.27
N ASP A 123 17.60 -12.59 -9.93
CA ASP A 123 18.47 -12.80 -8.78
C ASP A 123 19.95 -12.88 -9.20
N GLY A 124 20.23 -12.71 -10.49
CA GLY A 124 21.55 -12.90 -11.10
C GLY A 124 21.81 -14.32 -11.62
N HIS A 125 20.98 -15.30 -11.27
CA HIS A 125 21.06 -16.68 -11.77
C HIS A 125 19.94 -17.00 -12.75
N ARG A 126 18.76 -16.46 -12.51
CA ARG A 126 17.57 -16.60 -13.35
C ARG A 126 16.93 -15.25 -13.57
N LEU A 127 16.21 -15.13 -14.68
CA LEU A 127 15.48 -13.95 -15.07
C LEU A 127 14.07 -14.36 -15.49
N ALA A 128 13.08 -13.66 -14.98
CA ALA A 128 11.69 -13.82 -15.36
C ALA A 128 11.16 -12.51 -15.90
N THR A 129 10.48 -12.59 -17.03
CA THR A 129 9.78 -11.48 -17.68
C THR A 129 8.36 -11.91 -17.97
N ARG A 130 7.42 -11.01 -17.72
CA ARG A 130 6.02 -11.23 -18.07
C ARG A 130 5.31 -9.93 -18.31
N SER A 131 4.44 -9.92 -19.30
CA SER A 131 3.67 -8.75 -19.66
C SER A 131 2.18 -9.02 -19.77
N PHE A 132 1.40 -7.94 -19.78
CA PHE A 132 0.00 -7.94 -20.20
C PHE A 132 -0.31 -6.69 -21.02
N LYS A 133 -1.27 -6.82 -21.93
CA LYS A 133 -1.70 -5.72 -22.79
C LYS A 133 -2.64 -4.77 -22.05
N THR A 134 -2.51 -3.48 -22.33
CA THR A 134 -3.44 -2.44 -21.89
C THR A 134 -4.38 -2.03 -23.02
N VAL A 135 -5.51 -1.43 -22.65
CA VAL A 135 -6.51 -0.95 -23.61
C VAL A 135 -6.11 0.35 -24.32
N ALA A 136 -5.18 1.09 -23.73
CA ALA A 136 -4.68 2.35 -24.25
C ALA A 136 -3.14 2.37 -24.26
N PRO A 137 -2.54 3.16 -25.17
CA PRO A 137 -1.12 3.48 -25.13
C PRO A 137 -0.71 4.03 -23.75
N LEU A 138 0.49 3.68 -23.32
CA LEU A 138 1.07 4.13 -22.06
C LEU A 138 2.29 5.00 -22.33
N GLU A 139 2.41 6.09 -21.58
CA GLU A 139 3.66 6.85 -21.57
C GLU A 139 4.74 6.07 -20.82
N ALA A 140 5.86 5.82 -21.49
CA ALA A 140 7.03 5.18 -20.89
C ALA A 140 7.54 5.96 -19.67
N TRP A 141 8.22 5.27 -18.76
CA TRP A 141 8.88 5.93 -17.64
C TRP A 141 10.12 6.71 -18.11
N ASP A 142 10.43 7.82 -17.44
CA ASP A 142 11.77 8.42 -17.57
C ASP A 142 12.86 7.45 -17.07
N ARG A 143 12.53 6.69 -16.03
CA ARG A 143 13.34 5.60 -15.45
C ARG A 143 12.42 4.52 -14.90
N ASN A 144 12.60 3.28 -15.34
CA ASN A 144 11.77 2.16 -14.90
C ASN A 144 11.90 1.95 -13.37
N PRO A 145 10.79 2.03 -12.60
CA PRO A 145 10.84 1.84 -11.16
C PRO A 145 11.06 0.38 -10.79
N ILE A 146 11.89 0.15 -9.78
CA ILE A 146 12.00 -1.14 -9.09
C ILE A 146 11.08 -1.09 -7.87
N ILE A 147 10.02 -1.89 -7.92
CA ILE A 147 9.05 -1.98 -6.84
C ILE A 147 9.57 -2.98 -5.80
N PRO A 148 9.79 -2.56 -4.54
CA PRO A 148 10.38 -3.43 -3.51
C PRO A 148 9.59 -4.72 -3.28
N ARG A 149 10.28 -5.81 -2.95
CA ARG A 149 9.67 -7.13 -2.66
C ARG A 149 8.46 -7.06 -1.72
N ASP A 150 8.57 -6.31 -0.63
CA ASP A 150 7.49 -6.22 0.37
C ASP A 150 6.28 -5.45 -0.18
N THR A 151 6.54 -4.43 -1.02
CA THR A 151 5.49 -3.71 -1.74
C THR A 151 4.79 -4.64 -2.73
N ILE A 152 5.55 -5.46 -3.48
CA ILE A 152 4.98 -6.49 -4.36
C ILE A 152 4.10 -7.47 -3.58
N SER A 153 4.55 -7.92 -2.41
CA SER A 153 3.78 -8.82 -1.55
C SER A 153 2.48 -8.18 -1.05
N ALA A 154 2.49 -6.89 -0.73
CA ALA A 154 1.29 -6.15 -0.33
C ALA A 154 0.33 -5.94 -1.51
N VAL A 155 0.85 -5.50 -2.67
CA VAL A 155 0.05 -5.28 -3.89
C VAL A 155 -0.61 -6.57 -4.35
N ARG A 156 0.09 -7.71 -4.32
CA ARG A 156 -0.49 -9.03 -4.64
C ARG A 156 -1.70 -9.37 -3.77
N LYS A 157 -1.65 -9.06 -2.47
CA LYS A 157 -2.77 -9.28 -1.54
C LYS A 157 -3.94 -8.34 -1.83
N LEU A 158 -3.65 -7.08 -2.14
CA LEU A 158 -4.68 -6.06 -2.43
C LEU A 158 -5.37 -6.30 -3.78
N ALA A 159 -4.64 -6.79 -4.78
CA ALA A 159 -5.14 -7.06 -6.12
C ALA A 159 -5.71 -8.48 -6.31
N ALA A 160 -5.73 -9.30 -5.25
CA ALA A 160 -6.24 -10.66 -5.33
C ALA A 160 -7.73 -10.65 -5.71
N LYS A 161 -8.04 -11.15 -6.92
CA LYS A 161 -9.40 -11.16 -7.51
C LYS A 161 -10.02 -9.77 -7.71
N ALA A 162 -9.17 -8.76 -7.90
CA ALA A 162 -9.62 -7.43 -8.27
C ALA A 162 -9.28 -7.14 -9.74
N GLU A 163 -10.20 -6.51 -10.45
CA GLU A 163 -9.87 -5.60 -11.56
C GLU A 163 -9.73 -4.18 -11.01
N GLY A 164 -8.99 -3.32 -11.70
CA GLY A 164 -8.87 -1.93 -11.25
C GLY A 164 -7.75 -1.15 -11.92
N ARG A 165 -7.33 -0.09 -11.24
CA ARG A 165 -6.32 0.86 -11.71
C ARG A 165 -5.20 0.97 -10.70
N ILE A 166 -3.95 0.87 -11.16
CA ILE A 166 -2.78 1.26 -10.36
C ILE A 166 -2.38 2.67 -10.74
N GLU A 167 -2.14 3.49 -9.73
CA GLU A 167 -1.60 4.83 -9.89
C GLU A 167 -0.27 4.96 -9.15
N PHE A 168 0.72 5.49 -9.85
CA PHE A 168 2.03 5.78 -9.31
C PHE A 168 2.16 7.27 -9.12
N SER A 169 2.53 7.69 -7.91
CA SER A 169 2.79 9.09 -7.59
C SER A 169 4.22 9.24 -7.09
N ARG A 170 4.86 10.37 -7.44
CA ARG A 170 6.22 10.68 -7.00
C ARG A 170 6.19 11.83 -6.00
N ARG A 171 6.69 11.60 -4.79
CA ARG A 171 6.96 12.67 -3.83
C ARG A 171 8.40 13.15 -4.03
N THR A 172 8.57 14.37 -4.53
CA THR A 172 9.88 15.01 -4.54
C THR A 172 10.19 15.46 -3.11
N ARG A 173 11.13 14.80 -2.43
CA ARG A 173 11.77 15.43 -1.26
C ARG A 173 12.68 16.52 -1.80
N THR A 174 12.38 17.77 -1.49
CA THR A 174 13.40 18.82 -1.57
C THR A 174 14.56 18.36 -0.69
N PRO A 175 15.78 18.19 -1.20
CA PRO A 175 16.92 17.82 -0.37
C PRO A 175 17.10 18.91 0.71
N PRO A 176 17.31 18.54 1.99
CA PRO A 176 17.67 19.51 3.00
C PRO A 176 19.05 20.05 2.64
N HIS A 177 19.09 21.33 2.23
CA HIS A 177 20.27 22.14 1.91
C HIS A 177 21.03 21.77 0.62
N SER A 178 20.59 22.36 -0.48
CA SER A 178 21.48 22.78 -1.57
C SER A 178 21.73 24.29 -1.43
N SER A 179 22.47 24.67 -0.40
CA SER A 179 23.16 25.97 -0.38
C SER A 179 24.63 25.65 -0.62
N PHE A 180 25.15 26.20 -1.72
CA PHE A 180 26.54 26.14 -2.14
C PHE A 180 27.51 26.63 -1.07
#